data_AF-A0AA39S8P6-F1
#
_entry.id   AF-A0AA39S8P6-F1
#
_cell.length_a   1.000
_cell.length_b   1.000
_cell.length_c   1.000
_cell.angle_alpha   90.00
_cell.angle_beta   90.00
_cell.angle_gamma   90.00
#
_symmetry.space_group_name_H-M   'P 1'
#
loop_
_entity.id
_entity.type
_entity.pdbx_description
1 polymer ?
#
loop_
_entity_poly.entity_id
_entity_poly.type
_entity_poly.pdbx_seq_one_letter_code
_entity_poly.pdbx_strand_id
1 'polypeptide(L)'
;MNHWDQWFVTTEGVEVNPGRETVSNWFKIEKFDGDYKLLFCPTVFDICRVVCRDIRIYIDQAGTRRLALSDTPFKVMFKEA
;
A
#
# COMPACT_ATOMS: atom_id res chain seq x y z
N MET A 1 3.38 -9.92 18.34
CA MET A 1 2.65 -8.68 18.00
C MET A 1 1.22 -9.10 17.66
N ASN A 2 0.24 -8.50 18.33
CA ASN A 2 -1.14 -8.95 18.39
C ASN A 2 -1.84 -8.91 17.02
N HIS A 3 -2.79 -9.82 16.77
CA HIS A 3 -3.48 -10.03 15.49
C HIS A 3 -4.43 -8.89 15.05
N TRP A 4 -4.41 -7.70 15.67
CA TRP A 4 -5.51 -6.73 15.61
C TRP A 4 -5.24 -5.44 14.83
N ASP A 5 -3.98 -5.11 14.49
CA ASP A 5 -3.70 -3.87 13.76
C ASP A 5 -3.22 -4.19 12.34
N GLN A 6 -4.18 -4.33 11.42
CA GLN A 6 -3.90 -4.42 9.99
C GLN A 6 -4.13 -3.06 9.34
N TRP A 7 -3.16 -2.61 8.54
CA TRP A 7 -3.25 -1.36 7.79
C TRP A 7 -3.85 -1.63 6.42
N PHE A 8 -5.09 -1.18 6.22
CA PHE A 8 -5.80 -1.36 4.96
C PHE A 8 -5.55 -0.20 4.00
N VAL A 9 -5.54 -0.49 2.70
CA VAL A 9 -5.66 0.53 1.67
C VAL A 9 -7.13 0.92 1.58
N THR A 10 -7.42 2.19 1.85
CA THR A 10 -8.75 2.78 1.78
C THR A 10 -8.76 3.94 0.78
N THR A 11 -9.95 4.46 0.51
CA THR A 11 -10.16 5.66 -0.31
C THR A 11 -10.15 6.92 0.57
N GLU A 12 -10.61 8.04 0.03
CA GLU A 12 -10.72 9.35 0.72
C GLU A 12 -9.39 10.07 0.96
N GLY A 13 -8.32 9.65 0.28
CA GLY A 13 -7.08 10.41 0.19
C GLY A 13 -7.28 11.75 -0.55
N VAL A 14 -6.52 12.76 -0.14
CA VAL A 14 -6.47 14.08 -0.78
C VAL A 14 -5.44 14.07 -1.91
N GLU A 15 -5.84 14.53 -3.10
CA GLU A 15 -5.06 14.46 -4.34
C GLU A 15 -3.92 15.51 -4.45
N VAL A 16 -3.97 16.57 -3.66
CA VAL A 16 -3.08 17.74 -3.80
C VAL A 16 -2.10 17.84 -2.63
N ASN A 17 -0.87 18.32 -2.91
CA ASN A 17 0.22 18.66 -1.99
C ASN A 17 1.05 17.45 -1.47
N PRO A 18 2.09 17.00 -2.20
CA PRO A 18 3.08 16.07 -1.67
C PRO A 18 3.78 16.69 -0.44
N GLY A 19 3.59 16.07 0.72
CA GLY A 19 4.19 16.57 1.96
C GLY A 19 3.72 15.79 3.18
N ARG A 20 4.03 16.32 4.36
CA ARG A 20 3.76 15.66 5.65
C ARG A 20 2.29 15.24 5.82
N GLU A 21 1.35 16.03 5.32
CA GLU A 21 -0.08 15.80 5.51
C GLU A 21 -0.65 14.72 4.58
N THR A 22 0.06 14.39 3.49
CA THR A 22 -0.42 13.45 2.47
C THR A 22 0.40 12.17 2.40
N VAL A 23 1.30 11.92 3.35
CA VAL A 23 2.22 10.76 3.35
C VAL A 23 1.50 9.42 3.11
N SER A 24 0.31 9.23 3.67
CA SER A 24 -0.51 8.02 3.52
C SER A 24 -1.08 7.81 2.12
N ASN A 25 -1.03 8.81 1.25
CA ASN A 25 -1.70 8.81 -0.06
C ASN A 25 -0.75 8.37 -1.19
N TRP A 26 0.54 8.19 -0.90
CA TRP A 26 1.57 7.91 -1.90
C TRP A 26 1.96 6.44 -1.93
N PHE A 27 1.78 5.85 -3.11
CA PHE A 27 2.10 4.46 -3.41
C PHE A 27 3.10 4.38 -4.56
N LYS A 28 3.82 3.27 -4.64
CA LYS A 28 4.74 2.95 -5.73
C LYS A 28 4.28 1.70 -6.46
N ILE A 29 4.56 1.67 -7.75
CA ILE A 29 4.47 0.48 -8.60
C ILE A 29 5.91 0.03 -8.85
N GLU A 30 6.24 -1.20 -8.48
CA GLU A 30 7.59 -1.76 -8.65
C GLU A 30 7.54 -3.05 -9.47
N LYS A 31 8.59 -3.32 -10.26
CA LYS A 31 8.72 -4.59 -10.98
C LYS A 31 8.81 -5.75 -9.98
N PHE A 32 8.08 -6.83 -10.24
CA PHE A 32 8.09 -8.01 -9.39
C PHE A 32 7.73 -9.27 -10.17
N ASP A 33 8.67 -10.22 -10.21
CA ASP A 33 8.47 -11.58 -10.73
C ASP A 33 7.79 -11.61 -12.12
N GLY A 34 8.35 -10.86 -13.08
CA GLY A 34 7.85 -10.77 -14.46
C GLY A 34 6.75 -9.73 -14.69
N ASP A 35 6.08 -9.25 -13.64
CA ASP A 35 5.04 -8.23 -13.68
C ASP A 35 5.35 -7.11 -12.67
N TYR A 36 4.37 -6.73 -11.84
CA TYR A 36 4.49 -5.65 -10.86
C TYR A 36 3.97 -6.03 -9.47
N LYS A 37 4.32 -5.21 -8.49
CA LYS A 37 3.72 -5.17 -7.15
C LYS A 37 3.41 -3.73 -6.77
N LEU A 38 2.53 -3.56 -5.80
CA LEU A 38 2.24 -2.28 -5.16
C LEU A 38 2.98 -2.18 -3.82
N LEU A 39 3.58 -1.03 -3.56
CA LEU A 39 4.37 -0.76 -2.37
C LEU A 39 3.92 0.54 -1.70
N PHE A 40 3.76 0.52 -0.39
CA PHE A 40 3.66 1.72 0.43
C PHE A 40 5.04 2.06 0.98
N CYS A 41 5.69 3.06 0.39
CA CYS A 41 7.02 3.53 0.77
C CYS A 41 7.20 4.98 0.31
N PRO A 42 6.44 5.93 0.91
CA PRO A 42 6.40 7.31 0.48
C PRO A 42 7.77 7.99 0.65
N THR A 43 8.14 8.82 -0.31
CA THR A 43 9.39 9.62 -0.32
C THR A 43 9.11 11.13 -0.31
N VAL A 44 7.88 11.52 0.01
CA VAL A 44 7.41 12.91 -0.06
C VAL A 44 7.74 13.73 1.19
N PHE A 45 8.28 13.10 2.24
CA PHE A 45 8.67 13.78 3.48
C PHE A 45 9.78 13.01 4.21
N ASP A 46 10.99 13.58 4.24
CA ASP A 46 12.21 12.86 4.65
C ASP A 46 12.41 12.71 6.16
N ILE A 47 11.67 13.45 7.00
CA ILE A 47 11.85 13.43 8.46
C ILE A 47 11.16 12.22 9.12
N CYS A 48 10.08 11.71 8.51
CA CYS A 48 9.37 10.54 9.02
C CYS A 48 9.86 9.27 8.33
N ARG A 49 10.52 8.37 9.07
CA ARG A 49 10.80 7.01 8.60
C ARG A 49 9.51 6.20 8.59
N VAL A 50 8.81 6.20 7.47
CA VAL A 50 7.70 5.27 7.23
C VAL A 50 8.29 3.88 7.04
N VAL A 51 7.75 2.88 7.74
CA VAL A 51 8.12 1.48 7.51
C VAL A 51 7.55 1.07 6.17
N CYS A 52 8.42 0.90 5.18
CA CYS A 52 8.02 0.46 3.85
C CYS A 52 7.46 -0.96 3.91
N ARG A 53 6.28 -1.16 3.31
CA ARG A 53 5.59 -2.46 3.27
C ARG A 53 4.99 -2.68 1.90
N ASP A 54 5.07 -3.92 1.43
CA ASP A 54 4.36 -4.35 0.24
C ASP A 54 2.85 -4.35 0.50
N ILE A 55 2.05 -4.38 -0.57
CA ILE A 55 0.60 -4.53 -0.47
C ILE A 55 0.21 -5.93 -0.92
N ARG A 56 -0.66 -6.58 -0.14
CA ARG A 56 -1.25 -7.88 -0.47
C ARG A 56 -2.76 -7.91 -0.28
N ILE A 57 -3.35 -9.03 -0.70
CA ILE A 57 -4.72 -9.38 -0.36
C ILE A 57 -4.80 -9.90 1.08
N TYR A 58 -5.72 -9.33 1.85
CA TYR A 58 -6.15 -9.78 3.17
C TYR A 58 -7.63 -10.18 3.09
N ILE A 59 -7.98 -11.36 3.57
CA ILE A 59 -9.37 -11.81 3.68
C ILE A 59 -9.86 -11.42 5.07
N ASP A 60 -10.82 -10.51 5.15
CA ASP A 60 -11.39 -10.08 6.42
C ASP A 60 -12.37 -11.10 7.02
N GLN A 61 -12.87 -10.83 8.22
CA GLN A 61 -13.80 -11.71 8.93
C GLN A 61 -15.12 -11.93 8.18
N ALA A 62 -15.49 -10.99 7.30
CA ALA A 62 -16.67 -11.10 6.44
C ALA A 62 -16.38 -11.83 5.11
N GLY A 63 -15.15 -12.31 4.89
CA GLY A 63 -14.73 -12.96 3.65
C GLY A 63 -14.37 -11.98 2.53
N THR A 64 -14.31 -10.67 2.82
CA THR A 64 -13.99 -9.65 1.82
C THR A 64 -12.49 -9.61 1.56
N ARG A 65 -12.10 -9.59 0.28
CA ARG A 65 -10.71 -9.40 -0.15
C ARG A 65 -10.35 -7.91 -0.11
N ARG A 66 -9.59 -7.50 0.90
CA ARG A 66 -9.06 -6.13 1.05
C ARG A 66 -7.59 -6.06 0.64
N LEU A 67 -7.13 -4.89 0.22
CA LEU A 67 -5.71 -4.60 0.10
C LEU A 67 -5.17 -4.14 1.46
N ALA A 68 -4.02 -4.68 1.87
CA ALA A 68 -3.41 -4.36 3.15
C ALA A 68 -1.88 -4.40 3.10
N LEU A 69 -1.24 -3.63 3.99
CA LEU A 69 0.21 -3.64 4.15
C LEU A 69 0.72 -5.00 4.64
N SER A 70 1.85 -5.44 4.12
CA SER A 70 2.43 -6.75 4.41
C SER A 70 3.92 -6.84 4.11
N ASP A 71 4.53 -7.91 4.65
CA ASP A 71 5.89 -8.35 4.32
C ASP A 71 6.00 -9.18 3.05
N THR A 72 4.86 -9.56 2.47
CA THR A 72 4.80 -10.37 1.26
C THR A 72 4.00 -9.63 0.19
N PRO A 73 4.51 -9.48 -1.04
CA PRO A 73 3.82 -8.77 -2.11
C PRO A 73 2.70 -9.60 -2.75
N PHE A 74 1.71 -8.91 -3.32
CA PHE A 74 0.77 -9.48 -4.28
C PHE A 74 1.12 -9.00 -5.69
N LYS A 75 1.34 -9.95 -6.60
CA LYS A 75 1.65 -9.67 -8.01
C LYS A 75 0.42 -9.10 -8.71
N VAL A 76 0.62 -8.02 -9.46
CA VAL A 76 -0.42 -7.34 -10.25
C VAL A 76 0.07 -7.08 -11.66
N MET A 77 -0.88 -6.97 -12.59
CA MET A 77 -0.66 -6.55 -13.97
C MET A 77 -1.62 -5.40 -14.30
N PHE A 78 -1.19 -4.48 -15.15
CA PHE A 78 -2.02 -3.38 -15.63
C PHE A 78 -2.49 -3.71 -17.03
N LYS A 79 -3.81 -3.75 -17.22
CA LYS A 79 -4.46 -3.98 -18.50
C LYS A 79 -5.21 -2.70 -18.88
N GLU A 80 -4.99 -2.20 -20.08
CA GLU A 80 -5.77 -1.09 -20.65
C GLU A 80 -7.26 -1.48 -20.69
N ALA A 81 -8.13 -0.55 -20.30
CA ALA A 81 -9.56 -0.78 -20.11
C ALA A 81 -10.34 -0.84 -21.44
#